data_AF-A0A5J4T4T4-F1
#
_entry.id   AF-A0A5J4T4T4-F1
#
_cell.length_a   1.000
_cell.length_b   1.000
_cell.length_c   1.000
_cell.angle_alpha   90.00
_cell.angle_beta   90.00
_cell.angle_gamma   90.00
#
_symmetry.space_group_name_H-M   'P 1'
#
loop_
_entity.id
_entity.type
_entity.pdbx_description
1 polymer ?
#
loop_
_entity_poly.entity_id
_entity_poly.type
_entity_poly.pdbx_seq_one_letter_code
_entity_poly.pdbx_strand_id
1 'polypeptide(L)'
;MNIKAGIYEESEIKIVSERITMKGEGIGNTMIQNKDSSCVLQIETDNIFCKMEIIGITFEQVNIGTSIGDNALVMIQYGEINLIQCSFKQMNSITPSNVPFVRNYCKNTILSQVSFNNSKFNSINSISTIEVISGGGLRLERCQFINISSASVIKADLSDKFSDLIIRDCKFHQCTNTLEGSIVVANSMVNNPTISKVQQILVSSISTFIRCEFTSNIQNGGVNFLGNYFQIGFVQCIFDSTSTISYSDQWNNLNGNEIKSYSFGGCTGNASSETISISTTGSLYSSIIQAINGKTQGGQSLLTLQIG
;
A
#
# COMPACT_ATOMS: atom_id res chain seq x y z
N MET A 1 -21.54 14.72 -2.90
CA MET A 1 -22.64 13.81 -3.28
C MET A 1 -23.01 12.96 -2.08
N ASN A 2 -24.28 12.98 -1.68
CA ASN A 2 -24.80 12.08 -0.64
C ASN A 2 -25.57 10.96 -1.34
N ILE A 3 -25.20 9.72 -1.06
CA ILE A 3 -25.81 8.52 -1.63
C ILE A 3 -26.64 7.87 -0.51
N LYS A 4 -27.90 7.59 -0.80
CA LYS A 4 -28.83 7.02 0.19
C LYS A 4 -28.54 5.55 0.44
N ALA A 5 -29.11 5.00 1.50
CA ALA A 5 -29.10 3.56 1.70
C ALA A 5 -29.76 2.86 0.50
N GLY A 6 -29.14 1.78 0.04
CA GLY A 6 -29.54 1.06 -1.17
C GLY A 6 -28.39 0.28 -1.80
N ILE A 7 -28.76 -0.58 -2.75
CA ILE A 7 -27.83 -1.30 -3.62
C ILE A 7 -27.90 -0.64 -4.99
N TYR A 8 -26.75 -0.20 -5.49
CA TYR A 8 -26.59 0.49 -6.77
C TYR A 8 -25.75 -0.41 -7.69
N GLU A 9 -26.36 -0.91 -8.75
CA GLU A 9 -25.66 -1.66 -9.79
C GLU A 9 -25.16 -0.68 -10.84
N GLU A 10 -23.85 -0.55 -10.97
CA GLU A 10 -23.23 0.42 -11.86
C GLU A 10 -22.28 -0.29 -12.81
N SER A 11 -22.33 0.11 -14.08
CA SER A 11 -21.34 -0.36 -15.06
C SER A 11 -20.03 0.41 -14.87
N GLU A 12 -20.09 1.73 -14.65
CA GLU A 12 -18.89 2.57 -14.47
C GLU A 12 -19.26 3.94 -13.89
N ILE A 13 -18.55 4.38 -12.86
CA ILE A 13 -18.63 5.73 -12.29
C ILE A 13 -17.36 6.48 -12.67
N LYS A 14 -17.53 7.51 -13.51
CA LYS A 14 -16.45 8.36 -14.01
C LYS A 14 -16.37 9.66 -13.22
N ILE A 15 -15.21 9.94 -12.63
CA ILE A 15 -14.98 11.15 -11.84
C ILE A 15 -14.32 12.23 -12.70
N VAL A 16 -15.11 13.24 -13.09
CA VAL A 16 -14.66 14.39 -13.91
C VAL A 16 -14.43 15.68 -13.10
N SER A 17 -14.69 15.66 -11.78
CA SER A 17 -14.57 16.85 -10.92
C SER A 17 -13.24 16.90 -10.21
N GLU A 18 -12.56 18.05 -10.22
CA GLU A 18 -11.30 18.27 -9.47
C GLU A 18 -11.46 18.09 -7.96
N ARG A 19 -12.67 18.26 -7.43
CA ARG A 19 -12.98 18.00 -6.02
C ARG A 19 -14.30 17.28 -5.92
N ILE A 20 -14.30 16.14 -5.24
CA ILE A 20 -15.52 15.40 -5.00
C ILE A 20 -15.48 14.69 -3.65
N THR A 21 -16.60 14.76 -2.94
CA THR A 21 -16.86 13.90 -1.79
C THR A 21 -18.07 13.04 -2.10
N MET A 22 -17.93 11.73 -2.02
CA MET A 22 -19.00 10.75 -2.14
C MET A 22 -19.26 10.15 -0.77
N LYS A 23 -20.46 10.33 -0.21
CA LYS A 23 -20.79 9.89 1.14
C LYS A 23 -22.02 9.00 1.13
N GLY A 24 -21.86 7.74 1.53
CA GLY A 24 -22.95 6.81 1.82
C GLY A 24 -23.50 6.95 3.24
N GLU A 25 -24.56 6.20 3.54
CA GLU A 25 -25.18 6.12 4.87
C GLU A 25 -24.54 5.03 5.76
N GLY A 26 -23.36 4.54 5.39
CA GLY A 26 -22.53 3.63 6.19
C GLY A 26 -22.25 2.29 5.51
N ILE A 27 -21.22 1.59 6.02
CA ILE A 27 -20.85 0.23 5.60
C ILE A 27 -22.07 -0.70 5.69
N GLY A 28 -22.37 -1.41 4.62
CA GLY A 28 -23.51 -2.32 4.51
C GLY A 28 -24.85 -1.65 4.21
N ASN A 29 -24.99 -0.34 4.42
CA ASN A 29 -26.21 0.40 4.11
C ASN A 29 -26.22 0.95 2.68
N THR A 30 -25.10 1.50 2.23
CA THR A 30 -24.92 2.00 0.86
C THR A 30 -23.92 1.10 0.14
N MET A 31 -24.37 0.40 -0.91
CA MET A 31 -23.58 -0.60 -1.63
C MET A 31 -23.54 -0.30 -3.12
N ILE A 32 -22.35 -0.34 -3.72
CA ILE A 32 -22.13 -0.20 -5.16
C ILE A 32 -21.58 -1.51 -5.70
N GLN A 33 -22.22 -2.04 -6.74
CA GLN A 33 -21.90 -3.32 -7.39
C GLN A 33 -21.45 -3.11 -8.83
N ASN A 34 -20.42 -3.84 -9.27
CA ASN A 34 -19.93 -3.81 -10.65
C ASN A 34 -20.61 -4.90 -11.50
N LYS A 35 -21.59 -4.53 -12.33
CA LYS A 35 -22.38 -5.51 -13.08
C LYS A 35 -21.72 -5.91 -14.41
N ASP A 36 -21.58 -4.95 -15.30
CA ASP A 36 -21.12 -5.21 -16.68
C ASP A 36 -19.62 -4.96 -16.88
N SER A 37 -18.99 -4.26 -15.95
CA SER A 37 -17.56 -3.93 -15.97
C SER A 37 -16.82 -4.53 -14.77
N SER A 38 -15.54 -4.81 -14.96
CA SER A 38 -14.63 -5.12 -13.86
C SER A 38 -14.27 -3.89 -13.03
N CYS A 39 -14.35 -2.68 -13.61
CA CYS A 39 -14.06 -1.40 -12.96
C CYS A 39 -15.34 -0.61 -12.75
N VAL A 40 -15.67 -0.32 -11.49
CA VAL A 40 -16.85 0.47 -11.13
C VAL A 40 -16.51 1.93 -10.87
N LEU A 41 -15.27 2.26 -10.53
CA LEU A 41 -14.88 3.63 -10.24
C LEU A 41 -13.51 3.94 -10.81
N GLN A 42 -13.46 4.99 -11.62
CA GLN A 42 -12.22 5.54 -12.19
C GLN A 42 -12.26 7.06 -12.26
N ILE A 43 -11.08 7.66 -12.29
CA ILE A 43 -10.90 9.10 -12.48
C ILE A 43 -10.53 9.34 -13.94
N GLU A 44 -11.25 10.24 -14.61
CA GLU A 44 -10.99 10.54 -16.01
C GLU A 44 -9.62 11.20 -16.20
N THR A 45 -9.01 10.98 -17.37
CA THR A 45 -7.62 11.34 -17.66
C THR A 45 -7.38 12.85 -17.74
N ASP A 46 -8.43 13.64 -17.93
CA ASP A 46 -8.39 15.10 -17.92
C ASP A 46 -8.38 15.68 -16.49
N ASN A 47 -8.66 14.87 -15.47
CA ASN A 47 -8.81 15.29 -14.08
C ASN A 47 -7.64 14.82 -13.20
N ILE A 48 -6.41 15.10 -13.64
CA ILE A 48 -5.21 14.56 -13.01
C ILE A 48 -4.95 15.07 -11.58
N PHE A 49 -5.56 16.20 -11.19
CA PHE A 49 -5.42 16.84 -9.88
C PHE A 49 -6.63 16.61 -8.96
N CYS A 50 -7.46 15.61 -9.27
CA CYS A 50 -8.64 15.27 -8.49
C CYS A 50 -8.32 15.11 -6.99
N LYS A 51 -9.09 15.77 -6.13
CA LYS A 51 -9.12 15.49 -4.68
C LYS A 51 -10.44 14.79 -4.38
N MET A 52 -10.35 13.49 -4.14
CA MET A 52 -11.52 12.64 -3.93
C MET A 52 -11.56 12.11 -2.51
N GLU A 53 -12.72 12.21 -1.90
CA GLU A 53 -13.03 11.56 -0.64
C GLU A 53 -14.25 10.66 -0.79
N ILE A 54 -14.12 9.39 -0.42
CA ILE A 54 -15.23 8.42 -0.42
C ILE A 54 -15.43 7.94 1.01
N ILE A 55 -16.66 8.08 1.53
CA ILE A 55 -16.97 7.80 2.92
C ILE A 55 -18.16 6.85 3.03
N GLY A 56 -18.01 5.78 3.82
CA GLY A 56 -19.18 5.00 4.27
C GLY A 56 -19.87 4.22 3.16
N ILE A 57 -19.12 3.70 2.18
CA ILE A 57 -19.66 2.94 1.04
C ILE A 57 -19.07 1.53 1.03
N THR A 58 -19.92 0.54 0.77
CA THR A 58 -19.51 -0.82 0.45
C THR A 58 -19.37 -1.00 -1.06
N PHE A 59 -18.18 -1.34 -1.54
CA PHE A 59 -17.95 -1.80 -2.90
C PHE A 59 -18.04 -3.34 -2.91
N GLU A 60 -19.00 -3.88 -3.65
CA GLU A 60 -19.18 -5.33 -3.78
C GLU A 60 -18.86 -5.77 -5.20
N GLN A 61 -17.84 -6.64 -5.34
CA GLN A 61 -17.46 -7.21 -6.62
C GLN A 61 -18.41 -8.35 -6.98
N VAL A 62 -19.18 -8.15 -8.05
CA VAL A 62 -20.07 -9.14 -8.66
C VAL A 62 -19.42 -9.70 -9.92
N ASN A 63 -18.93 -8.81 -10.79
CA ASN A 63 -18.14 -9.19 -11.95
C ASN A 63 -16.67 -9.37 -11.55
N ILE A 64 -16.24 -10.63 -11.55
CA ILE A 64 -14.91 -11.05 -11.11
C ILE A 64 -13.85 -11.08 -12.25
N GLY A 65 -14.24 -10.66 -13.46
CA GLY A 65 -13.40 -10.65 -14.66
C GLY A 65 -13.08 -12.04 -15.21
N THR A 66 -13.33 -12.24 -16.50
CA THR A 66 -13.04 -13.51 -17.19
C THR A 66 -11.61 -13.59 -17.71
N SER A 67 -10.94 -12.45 -17.91
CA SER A 67 -9.56 -12.33 -18.36
C SER A 67 -8.71 -11.56 -17.36
N ILE A 68 -7.43 -11.89 -17.30
CA ILE A 68 -6.42 -11.07 -16.61
C ILE A 68 -6.29 -9.77 -17.40
N GLY A 69 -6.26 -8.63 -16.71
CA GLY A 69 -6.09 -7.33 -17.36
C GLY A 69 -5.76 -6.20 -16.40
N ASP A 70 -5.63 -5.01 -16.97
CA ASP A 70 -5.19 -3.80 -16.27
C ASP A 70 -6.31 -3.10 -15.48
N ASN A 71 -7.48 -3.73 -15.33
CA ASN A 71 -8.58 -3.23 -14.52
C ASN A 71 -8.55 -3.72 -13.05
N ALA A 72 -9.16 -2.93 -12.19
CA ALA A 72 -9.51 -3.23 -10.80
C ALA A 72 -10.95 -2.80 -10.53
N LEU A 73 -11.56 -3.25 -9.42
CA LEU A 73 -12.89 -2.73 -9.03
C LEU A 73 -12.87 -1.21 -8.88
N VAL A 74 -11.81 -0.67 -8.25
CA VAL A 74 -11.55 0.75 -8.12
C VAL A 74 -10.15 1.05 -8.67
N MET A 75 -10.10 1.87 -9.72
CA MET A 75 -8.87 2.33 -10.36
C MET A 75 -8.51 3.72 -9.85
N ILE A 76 -7.34 3.85 -9.21
CA ILE A 76 -6.80 5.12 -8.72
C ILE A 76 -5.60 5.49 -9.58
N GLN A 77 -5.87 6.19 -10.68
CA GLN A 77 -4.84 6.55 -11.67
C GLN A 77 -4.29 7.96 -11.47
N TYR A 78 -5.11 8.87 -10.93
CA TYR A 78 -4.73 10.26 -10.72
C TYR A 78 -5.24 10.83 -9.39
N GLY A 79 -4.66 11.96 -8.96
CA GLY A 79 -5.16 12.74 -7.84
C GLY A 79 -4.66 12.38 -6.44
N GLU A 80 -5.34 12.94 -5.44
CA GLU A 80 -5.19 12.71 -4.01
C GLU A 80 -6.48 12.06 -3.48
N ILE A 81 -6.40 10.79 -3.09
CA ILE A 81 -7.59 9.97 -2.89
C ILE A 81 -7.66 9.45 -1.45
N ASN A 82 -8.79 9.72 -0.80
CA ASN A 82 -9.08 9.27 0.56
C ASN A 82 -10.31 8.36 0.56
N LEU A 83 -10.17 7.13 1.06
CA LEU A 83 -11.30 6.25 1.36
C LEU A 83 -11.43 6.09 2.87
N ILE A 84 -12.59 6.41 3.42
CA ILE A 84 -12.82 6.50 4.86
C ILE A 84 -14.01 5.65 5.24
N GLN A 85 -13.83 4.68 6.15
CA GLN A 85 -14.93 3.82 6.60
C GLN A 85 -15.67 3.15 5.43
N CYS A 86 -14.94 2.73 4.41
CA CYS A 86 -15.47 1.97 3.28
C CYS A 86 -15.26 0.47 3.52
N SER A 87 -15.93 -0.37 2.73
CA SER A 87 -15.66 -1.81 2.75
C SER A 87 -15.62 -2.42 1.36
N PHE A 88 -14.79 -3.44 1.17
CA PHE A 88 -14.70 -4.23 -0.05
C PHE A 88 -15.02 -5.69 0.23
N LYS A 89 -15.84 -6.31 -0.62
CA LYS A 89 -16.15 -7.74 -0.59
C LYS A 89 -16.52 -8.26 -1.96
N GLN A 90 -16.50 -9.57 -2.15
CA GLN A 90 -17.10 -10.23 -3.30
C GLN A 90 -18.51 -10.70 -2.93
N MET A 91 -19.43 -10.68 -3.91
CA MET A 91 -20.76 -11.28 -3.73
C MET A 91 -20.66 -12.78 -3.50
N ASN A 92 -19.69 -13.44 -4.15
CA ASN A 92 -19.40 -14.85 -4.01
C ASN A 92 -17.89 -15.10 -4.05
N SER A 93 -17.33 -15.71 -3.01
CA SER A 93 -15.90 -16.03 -2.90
C SER A 93 -15.55 -17.49 -3.29
N ILE A 94 -16.47 -18.23 -3.90
CA ILE A 94 -16.24 -19.61 -4.37
C ILE A 94 -15.31 -19.59 -5.60
N THR A 95 -15.65 -18.77 -6.59
CA THR A 95 -14.88 -18.60 -7.82
C THR A 95 -13.83 -17.51 -7.62
N PRO A 96 -12.53 -17.79 -7.81
CA PRO A 96 -11.48 -16.78 -7.67
C PRO A 96 -11.63 -15.66 -8.70
N SER A 97 -11.45 -14.42 -8.25
CA SER A 97 -11.45 -13.24 -9.11
C SER A 97 -10.11 -12.99 -9.80
N ASN A 98 -10.16 -12.61 -11.07
CA ASN A 98 -8.99 -12.16 -11.82
C ASN A 98 -8.76 -10.65 -11.72
N VAL A 99 -9.57 -9.96 -10.91
CA VAL A 99 -9.61 -8.49 -10.82
C VAL A 99 -9.40 -8.07 -9.36
N PRO A 100 -8.32 -7.33 -9.05
CA PRO A 100 -8.10 -6.81 -7.69
C PRO A 100 -9.20 -5.84 -7.29
N PHE A 101 -9.35 -5.58 -5.99
CA PHE A 101 -10.28 -4.53 -5.55
C PHE A 101 -9.75 -3.14 -5.87
N VAL A 102 -8.47 -2.90 -5.60
CA VAL A 102 -7.87 -1.59 -5.80
C VAL A 102 -6.59 -1.76 -6.59
N ARG A 103 -6.45 -0.98 -7.66
CA ARG A 103 -5.17 -0.77 -8.32
C ARG A 103 -4.82 0.71 -8.27
N ASN A 104 -3.66 1.01 -7.70
CA ASN A 104 -3.25 2.35 -7.35
C ASN A 104 -1.95 2.74 -8.04
N TYR A 105 -2.00 3.83 -8.79
CA TYR A 105 -0.87 4.45 -9.49
C TYR A 105 -0.49 5.80 -8.87
N CYS A 106 -1.18 6.24 -7.81
CA CYS A 106 -0.97 7.55 -7.17
C CYS A 106 -0.22 7.42 -5.85
N LYS A 107 0.67 8.37 -5.58
CA LYS A 107 1.45 8.44 -4.32
C LYS A 107 0.60 8.83 -3.12
N ASN A 108 -0.45 9.63 -3.36
CA ASN A 108 -1.24 10.28 -2.33
C ASN A 108 -2.58 9.57 -2.10
N THR A 109 -2.56 8.24 -1.96
CA THR A 109 -3.74 7.42 -1.67
C THR A 109 -3.75 6.99 -0.21
N ILE A 110 -4.82 7.35 0.51
CA ILE A 110 -5.01 7.02 1.92
C ILE A 110 -6.30 6.22 2.10
N LEU A 111 -6.20 5.03 2.70
CA LEU A 111 -7.35 4.26 3.15
C LEU A 111 -7.39 4.29 4.68
N SER A 112 -8.47 4.79 5.26
CA SER A 112 -8.65 4.89 6.72
C SER A 112 -9.89 4.13 7.16
N GLN A 113 -9.75 3.20 8.12
CA GLN A 113 -10.83 2.36 8.63
C GLN A 113 -11.56 1.59 7.52
N VAL A 114 -10.82 1.18 6.48
CA VAL A 114 -11.38 0.40 5.36
C VAL A 114 -11.25 -1.09 5.65
N SER A 115 -12.32 -1.84 5.44
CA SER A 115 -12.34 -3.30 5.66
C SER A 115 -12.45 -4.09 4.35
N PHE A 116 -11.63 -5.11 4.17
CA PHE A 116 -11.61 -6.03 3.05
C PHE A 116 -11.95 -7.43 3.58
N ASN A 117 -13.07 -8.01 3.13
CA ASN A 117 -13.61 -9.22 3.78
C ASN A 117 -14.01 -10.30 2.77
N ASN A 118 -13.83 -11.57 3.16
CA ASN A 118 -14.45 -12.75 2.54
C ASN A 118 -14.31 -12.76 1.02
N SER A 119 -13.07 -12.77 0.53
CA SER A 119 -12.80 -12.63 -0.90
C SER A 119 -11.70 -13.56 -1.35
N LYS A 120 -11.83 -14.07 -2.57
CA LYS A 120 -10.92 -15.01 -3.20
C LYS A 120 -10.45 -14.47 -4.55
N PHE A 121 -9.16 -14.38 -4.72
CA PHE A 121 -8.48 -13.92 -5.93
C PHE A 121 -7.68 -15.06 -6.55
N ASN A 122 -7.54 -15.02 -7.86
CA ASN A 122 -6.85 -16.07 -8.61
C ASN A 122 -5.35 -15.97 -8.38
N SER A 123 -4.86 -16.77 -7.43
CA SER A 123 -3.47 -16.75 -7.05
C SER A 123 -2.53 -17.26 -8.14
N ILE A 124 -2.96 -18.19 -9.01
CA ILE A 124 -2.16 -18.68 -10.15
C ILE A 124 -1.76 -17.52 -11.07
N ASN A 125 -2.62 -16.53 -11.20
CA ASN A 125 -2.41 -15.33 -12.01
C ASN A 125 -1.76 -14.18 -11.21
N SER A 126 -1.22 -14.46 -10.02
CA SER A 126 -0.59 -13.48 -9.14
C SER A 126 -1.48 -12.30 -8.72
N ILE A 127 -2.81 -12.50 -8.70
CA ILE A 127 -3.76 -11.42 -8.38
C ILE A 127 -3.76 -11.16 -6.87
N SER A 128 -3.62 -9.88 -6.53
CA SER A 128 -3.63 -9.40 -5.14
C SER A 128 -4.95 -8.73 -4.79
N THR A 129 -5.22 -8.47 -3.51
CA THR A 129 -6.42 -7.70 -3.12
C THR A 129 -6.24 -6.22 -3.46
N ILE A 130 -5.06 -5.68 -3.15
CA ILE A 130 -4.63 -4.34 -3.50
C ILE A 130 -3.31 -4.44 -4.26
N GLU A 131 -3.22 -3.71 -5.37
CA GLU A 131 -2.01 -3.59 -6.17
C GLU A 131 -1.57 -2.13 -6.23
N VAL A 132 -0.36 -1.84 -5.74
CA VAL A 132 0.31 -0.55 -5.91
C VAL A 132 1.32 -0.71 -7.02
N ILE A 133 1.08 -0.02 -8.13
CA ILE A 133 1.91 -0.07 -9.33
C ILE A 133 3.02 0.98 -9.23
N SER A 134 4.15 0.76 -9.89
CA SER A 134 5.26 1.71 -9.94
C SER A 134 4.78 3.13 -10.26
N GLY A 135 5.21 4.10 -9.45
CA GLY A 135 4.72 5.48 -9.45
C GLY A 135 3.63 5.77 -8.41
N GLY A 136 3.02 4.71 -7.84
CA GLY A 136 2.04 4.79 -6.77
C GLY A 136 2.63 4.67 -5.36
N GLY A 137 1.84 5.02 -4.36
CA GLY A 137 2.16 4.93 -2.93
C GLY A 137 0.88 4.76 -2.14
N LEU A 138 0.95 4.14 -0.96
CA LEU A 138 -0.25 3.75 -0.23
C LEU A 138 -0.07 3.94 1.27
N ARG A 139 -1.01 4.67 1.88
CA ARG A 139 -1.14 4.78 3.33
C ARG A 139 -2.41 4.06 3.79
N LEU A 140 -2.24 3.10 4.68
CA LEU A 140 -3.33 2.36 5.32
C LEU A 140 -3.36 2.70 6.81
N GLU A 141 -4.52 3.12 7.30
CA GLU A 141 -4.74 3.43 8.72
C GLU A 141 -5.94 2.68 9.26
N ARG A 142 -5.74 1.85 10.30
CA ARG A 142 -6.83 1.10 10.95
C ARG A 142 -7.62 0.24 9.95
N CYS A 143 -6.98 -0.24 8.88
CA CYS A 143 -7.60 -1.10 7.88
C CYS A 143 -7.62 -2.56 8.33
N GLN A 144 -8.58 -3.32 7.83
CA GLN A 144 -8.72 -4.74 8.17
C GLN A 144 -8.81 -5.58 6.91
N PHE A 145 -8.10 -6.69 6.88
CA PHE A 145 -8.15 -7.71 5.84
C PHE A 145 -8.50 -9.02 6.54
N ILE A 146 -9.70 -9.54 6.29
CA ILE A 146 -10.26 -10.69 6.99
C ILE A 146 -10.70 -11.75 5.98
N ASN A 147 -10.23 -12.98 6.15
CA ASN A 147 -10.62 -14.12 5.32
C ASN A 147 -10.43 -13.82 3.82
N ILE A 148 -9.20 -13.46 3.46
CA ILE A 148 -8.78 -13.16 2.09
C ILE A 148 -7.94 -14.33 1.58
N SER A 149 -8.23 -14.83 0.39
CA SER A 149 -7.39 -15.80 -0.31
C SER A 149 -6.88 -15.20 -1.61
N SER A 150 -5.57 -15.12 -1.79
CA SER A 150 -4.95 -14.44 -2.95
C SER A 150 -3.49 -14.89 -3.15
N ALA A 151 -2.81 -14.35 -4.16
CA ALA A 151 -1.35 -14.51 -4.28
C ALA A 151 -0.62 -13.79 -3.13
N SER A 152 -1.03 -12.54 -2.88
CA SER A 152 -0.72 -11.71 -1.71
C SER A 152 -1.93 -10.82 -1.40
N VAL A 153 -2.06 -10.33 -0.16
CA VAL A 153 -3.13 -9.36 0.16
C VAL A 153 -2.79 -8.01 -0.45
N ILE A 154 -1.56 -7.55 -0.25
CA ILE A 154 -1.05 -6.31 -0.84
C ILE A 154 0.21 -6.62 -1.64
N LYS A 155 0.23 -6.20 -2.89
CA LYS A 155 1.44 -6.19 -3.72
C LYS A 155 1.79 -4.76 -4.06
N ALA A 156 2.99 -4.33 -3.67
CA ALA A 156 3.44 -2.96 -3.87
C ALA A 156 4.77 -2.92 -4.61
N ASP A 157 4.79 -2.26 -5.76
CA ASP A 157 6.00 -1.92 -6.50
C ASP A 157 6.42 -0.48 -6.17
N LEU A 158 7.48 -0.34 -5.36
CA LEU A 158 7.99 0.94 -4.88
C LEU A 158 9.23 1.40 -5.66
N SER A 159 9.36 0.97 -6.92
CA SER A 159 10.53 1.25 -7.77
C SER A 159 10.70 2.71 -8.19
N ASP A 160 9.66 3.54 -8.06
CA ASP A 160 9.74 4.98 -8.33
C ASP A 160 10.04 5.78 -7.04
N LYS A 161 10.67 6.95 -7.17
CA LYS A 161 11.05 7.82 -6.05
C LYS A 161 9.82 8.27 -5.26
N PHE A 162 9.94 8.31 -3.93
CA PHE A 162 8.86 8.77 -3.02
C PHE A 162 7.57 7.94 -3.11
N SER A 163 7.67 6.68 -3.53
CA SER A 163 6.56 5.73 -3.58
C SER A 163 6.48 5.00 -2.24
N ASP A 164 5.96 5.65 -1.21
CA ASP A 164 5.99 5.10 0.14
C ASP A 164 4.82 4.14 0.40
N LEU A 165 5.08 3.08 1.16
CA LEU A 165 4.07 2.19 1.74
C LEU A 165 4.04 2.38 3.26
N ILE A 166 2.96 2.94 3.79
CA ILE A 166 2.81 3.19 5.21
C ILE A 166 1.59 2.44 5.72
N ILE A 167 1.78 1.52 6.66
CA ILE A 167 0.71 0.70 7.22
C ILE A 167 0.69 0.91 8.73
N ARG A 168 -0.45 1.36 9.26
CA ARG A 168 -0.60 1.73 10.66
C ARG A 168 -1.89 1.17 11.24
N ASP A 169 -1.79 0.51 12.40
CA ASP A 169 -2.92 -0.04 13.13
C ASP A 169 -3.76 -1.03 12.29
N CYS A 170 -3.16 -1.67 11.28
CA CYS A 170 -3.88 -2.55 10.36
C CYS A 170 -3.85 -4.01 10.81
N LYS A 171 -4.91 -4.74 10.49
CA LYS A 171 -5.06 -6.16 10.84
C LYS A 171 -5.18 -7.02 9.59
N PHE A 172 -4.39 -8.09 9.52
CA PHE A 172 -4.43 -9.16 8.53
C PHE A 172 -4.76 -10.44 9.27
N HIS A 173 -5.98 -10.94 9.09
CA HIS A 173 -6.52 -12.04 9.86
C HIS A 173 -7.12 -13.13 8.98
N GLN A 174 -6.72 -14.38 9.20
CA GLN A 174 -7.20 -15.52 8.41
C GLN A 174 -6.97 -15.35 6.90
N CYS A 175 -5.89 -14.67 6.52
CA CYS A 175 -5.49 -14.55 5.13
C CYS A 175 -4.74 -15.81 4.67
N THR A 176 -5.04 -16.30 3.47
CA THR A 176 -4.36 -17.45 2.83
C THR A 176 -3.60 -16.98 1.60
N ASN A 177 -2.27 -17.02 1.64
CA ASN A 177 -1.42 -16.51 0.55
C ASN A 177 -0.63 -17.64 -0.08
N THR A 178 -1.06 -18.09 -1.27
CA THR A 178 -0.58 -19.38 -1.79
C THR A 178 0.76 -19.29 -2.55
N LEU A 179 1.18 -18.09 -2.97
CA LEU A 179 2.40 -17.89 -3.75
C LEU A 179 3.40 -16.97 -3.05
N GLU A 180 2.93 -15.87 -2.47
CA GLU A 180 3.78 -14.84 -1.90
C GLU A 180 3.43 -14.57 -0.42
N GLY A 181 4.02 -13.55 0.20
CA GLY A 181 3.64 -13.10 1.54
C GLY A 181 2.25 -12.44 1.58
N SER A 182 1.66 -12.28 2.77
CA SER A 182 0.47 -11.42 2.95
C SER A 182 0.69 -10.03 2.37
N ILE A 183 1.91 -9.50 2.51
CA ILE A 183 2.34 -8.28 1.85
C ILE A 183 3.60 -8.57 1.07
N VAL A 184 3.67 -8.09 -0.16
CA VAL A 184 4.86 -8.16 -1.01
C VAL A 184 5.24 -6.75 -1.40
N VAL A 185 6.49 -6.39 -1.11
CA VAL A 185 7.04 -5.08 -1.45
C VAL A 185 8.25 -5.30 -2.34
N ALA A 186 8.15 -4.84 -3.59
CA ALA A 186 9.20 -4.95 -4.58
C ALA A 186 9.85 -3.59 -4.84
N ASN A 187 11.15 -3.61 -5.11
CA ASN A 187 11.88 -2.45 -5.60
C ASN A 187 12.88 -2.87 -6.68
N SER A 188 12.79 -2.26 -7.85
CA SER A 188 13.70 -2.47 -8.97
C SER A 188 14.54 -1.24 -9.32
N MET A 189 14.48 -0.17 -8.50
CA MET A 189 15.25 1.05 -8.72
C MET A 189 16.74 0.74 -8.80
N VAL A 190 17.36 1.03 -9.94
CA VAL A 190 18.80 0.82 -10.13
C VAL A 190 19.55 1.89 -9.35
N ASN A 191 20.40 1.46 -8.42
CA ASN A 191 21.28 2.37 -7.68
C ASN A 191 22.25 3.04 -8.66
N ASN A 192 22.09 4.35 -8.89
CA ASN A 192 23.03 5.10 -9.70
C ASN A 192 24.33 5.30 -8.89
N PRO A 193 25.47 4.73 -9.32
CA PRO A 193 26.72 4.78 -8.57
C PRO A 193 27.32 6.19 -8.46
N THR A 194 26.83 7.15 -9.25
CA THR A 194 27.26 8.55 -9.22
C THR A 194 26.52 9.41 -8.18
N ILE A 195 25.43 8.90 -7.62
CA ILE A 195 24.64 9.58 -6.60
C ILE A 195 25.23 9.26 -5.23
N SER A 196 25.46 10.27 -4.39
CA SER A 196 25.96 10.05 -3.03
C SER A 196 24.98 9.18 -2.21
N LYS A 197 25.49 8.38 -1.27
CA LYS A 197 24.65 7.54 -0.39
C LYS A 197 23.52 8.33 0.28
N VAL A 198 23.78 9.57 0.67
CA VAL A 198 22.79 10.48 1.27
C VAL A 198 21.66 10.80 0.30
N GLN A 199 21.99 11.16 -0.94
CA GLN A 199 20.99 11.42 -1.98
C GLN A 199 20.19 10.16 -2.32
N GLN A 200 20.81 8.98 -2.32
CA GLN A 200 20.11 7.71 -2.51
C GLN A 200 19.06 7.50 -1.41
N ILE A 201 19.43 7.60 -0.13
CA ILE A 201 18.51 7.47 1.01
C ILE A 201 17.35 8.48 0.94
N LEU A 202 17.64 9.72 0.52
CA LEU A 202 16.64 10.78 0.43
C LEU A 202 15.58 10.53 -0.64
N VAL A 203 15.92 9.87 -1.74
CA VAL A 203 14.97 9.58 -2.84
C VAL A 203 14.40 8.17 -2.78
N SER A 204 14.97 7.28 -1.96
CA SER A 204 14.47 5.94 -1.74
C SER A 204 13.10 5.94 -1.08
N SER A 205 12.22 5.13 -1.64
CA SER A 205 10.93 4.75 -1.07
C SER A 205 11.10 4.11 0.31
N ILE A 206 10.09 4.29 1.15
CA ILE A 206 10.03 3.74 2.50
C ILE A 206 8.87 2.75 2.60
N SER A 207 9.09 1.65 3.31
CA SER A 207 8.04 0.75 3.77
C SER A 207 8.00 0.71 5.29
N THR A 208 6.93 1.21 5.90
CA THR A 208 6.79 1.35 7.36
C THR A 208 5.53 0.65 7.86
N PHE A 209 5.68 -0.13 8.93
CA PHE A 209 4.61 -0.89 9.58
C PHE A 209 4.58 -0.52 11.07
N ILE A 210 3.43 -0.07 11.57
CA ILE A 210 3.27 0.41 12.95
C ILE A 210 2.02 -0.22 13.55
N ARG A 211 2.18 -0.97 14.65
CA ARG A 211 1.09 -1.65 15.37
C ARG A 211 0.19 -2.49 14.45
N CYS A 212 0.80 -3.20 13.52
CA CYS A 212 0.11 -4.10 12.61
C CYS A 212 -0.04 -5.49 13.25
N GLU A 213 -1.14 -6.18 12.97
CA GLU A 213 -1.41 -7.52 13.46
C GLU A 213 -1.56 -8.49 12.29
N PHE A 214 -0.73 -9.53 12.26
CA PHE A 214 -0.80 -10.65 11.31
C PHE A 214 -1.10 -11.91 12.11
N THR A 215 -2.36 -12.35 12.09
CA THR A 215 -2.87 -13.39 13.00
C THR A 215 -3.68 -14.45 12.31
N SER A 216 -3.44 -15.73 12.64
CA SER A 216 -4.10 -16.88 12.03
C SER A 216 -3.97 -16.92 10.49
N ASN A 217 -2.90 -16.37 9.93
CA ASN A 217 -2.65 -16.41 8.49
C ASN A 217 -2.03 -17.75 8.09
N ILE A 218 -2.44 -18.27 6.93
CA ILE A 218 -2.03 -19.57 6.41
C ILE A 218 -1.16 -19.35 5.17
N GLN A 219 -0.06 -20.10 5.06
CA GLN A 219 0.89 -20.04 3.94
C GLN A 219 1.46 -18.62 3.76
N ASN A 220 2.68 -18.36 4.25
CA ASN A 220 3.36 -17.07 4.13
C ASN A 220 2.58 -15.87 4.71
N GLY A 221 2.23 -15.95 6.00
CA GLY A 221 1.35 -14.99 6.68
C GLY A 221 1.92 -13.59 7.00
N GLY A 222 3.11 -13.22 6.50
CA GLY A 222 3.78 -11.96 6.82
C GLY A 222 4.20 -11.15 5.59
N VAL A 223 5.41 -10.58 5.62
CA VAL A 223 5.86 -9.59 4.62
C VAL A 223 7.08 -10.10 3.85
N ASN A 224 7.03 -10.02 2.53
CA ASN A 224 8.13 -10.39 1.65
C ASN A 224 8.71 -9.16 0.93
N PHE A 225 10.01 -8.94 1.04
CA PHE A 225 10.72 -7.84 0.40
C PHE A 225 11.56 -8.35 -0.78
N LEU A 226 11.29 -7.83 -1.97
CA LEU A 226 11.88 -8.29 -3.23
C LEU A 226 12.71 -7.21 -3.92
N GLY A 227 13.72 -7.64 -4.69
CA GLY A 227 14.57 -6.77 -5.50
C GLY A 227 15.63 -6.00 -4.70
N ASN A 228 15.88 -4.76 -5.09
CA ASN A 228 16.93 -3.88 -4.56
C ASN A 228 16.58 -3.33 -3.17
N TYR A 229 17.59 -2.84 -2.45
CA TYR A 229 17.45 -2.28 -1.11
C TYR A 229 16.56 -1.04 -1.06
N PHE A 230 15.75 -0.91 -0.02
CA PHE A 230 15.01 0.29 0.36
C PHE A 230 14.79 0.32 1.88
N GLN A 231 14.33 1.45 2.40
CA GLN A 231 14.20 1.65 3.85
C GLN A 231 12.97 0.92 4.39
N ILE A 232 13.15 0.09 5.42
CA ILE A 232 12.09 -0.66 6.08
C ILE A 232 12.07 -0.35 7.59
N GLY A 233 10.87 -0.21 8.15
CA GLY A 233 10.68 -0.09 9.59
C GLY A 233 9.47 -0.86 10.10
N PHE A 234 9.65 -1.57 11.20
CA PHE A 234 8.57 -2.22 11.96
C PHE A 234 8.54 -1.66 13.37
N VAL A 235 7.35 -1.26 13.83
CA VAL A 235 7.12 -0.78 15.20
C VAL A 235 5.94 -1.52 15.79
N GLN A 236 6.15 -2.24 16.89
CA GLN A 236 5.07 -2.92 17.64
C GLN A 236 4.15 -3.82 16.79
N CYS A 237 4.69 -4.45 15.74
CA CYS A 237 3.91 -5.37 14.91
C CYS A 237 3.89 -6.78 15.51
N ILE A 238 2.76 -7.47 15.38
CA ILE A 238 2.53 -8.83 15.86
C ILE A 238 2.42 -9.75 14.65
N PHE A 239 3.16 -10.86 14.67
CA PHE A 239 3.13 -11.89 13.62
C PHE A 239 2.90 -13.26 14.25
N ASP A 240 2.21 -14.15 13.55
CA ASP A 240 2.04 -15.55 13.95
C ASP A 240 3.37 -16.29 14.13
N SER A 241 4.41 -15.90 13.40
CA SER A 241 5.77 -16.43 13.51
C SER A 241 6.79 -15.41 13.03
N THR A 242 8.01 -15.43 13.57
CA THR A 242 9.13 -14.59 13.12
C THR A 242 9.67 -14.99 11.75
N SER A 243 9.41 -16.22 11.28
CA SER A 243 9.77 -16.70 9.94
C SER A 243 8.89 -16.15 8.82
N THR A 244 8.00 -15.20 9.13
CA THR A 244 7.02 -14.63 8.20
C THR A 244 7.52 -13.36 7.51
N ILE A 245 8.68 -12.85 7.90
CA ILE A 245 9.37 -11.75 7.20
C ILE A 245 10.51 -12.35 6.39
N SER A 246 10.48 -12.14 5.07
CA SER A 246 11.52 -12.62 4.15
C SER A 246 12.08 -11.49 3.30
N TYR A 247 13.34 -11.64 2.90
CA TYR A 247 14.07 -10.71 2.06
C TYR A 247 14.63 -11.45 0.86
N SER A 248 14.83 -10.76 -0.27
CA SER A 248 15.46 -11.35 -1.45
C SER A 248 16.90 -11.77 -1.15
N ASP A 249 17.37 -12.83 -1.81
CA ASP A 249 18.74 -13.34 -1.60
C ASP A 249 19.82 -12.30 -1.93
N GLN A 250 19.49 -11.30 -2.74
CA GLN A 250 20.37 -10.18 -3.10
C GLN A 250 20.65 -9.23 -1.92
N TRP A 251 19.87 -9.33 -0.84
CA TRP A 251 20.06 -8.57 0.40
C TRP A 251 21.16 -9.14 1.32
N ASN A 252 21.66 -10.34 1.01
CA ASN A 252 22.73 -11.00 1.78
C ASN A 252 24.15 -10.47 1.46
N ASN A 253 24.29 -9.30 0.84
CA ASN A 253 25.59 -8.76 0.46
C ASN A 253 26.22 -8.00 1.64
N LEU A 254 27.20 -8.63 2.29
CA LEU A 254 27.98 -8.12 3.44
C LEU A 254 28.64 -6.74 3.24
N ASN A 255 28.68 -6.22 2.01
CA ASN A 255 29.30 -4.94 1.66
C ASN A 255 28.30 -3.77 1.46
N GLY A 256 27.00 -4.03 1.56
CA GLY A 256 25.96 -3.00 1.55
C GLY A 256 25.81 -2.40 2.94
N ASN A 257 26.01 -1.08 3.07
CA ASN A 257 25.84 -0.40 4.36
C ASN A 257 24.37 -0.48 4.76
N GLU A 258 24.10 -1.29 5.78
CA GLU A 258 22.79 -1.58 6.33
C GLU A 258 22.12 -0.30 6.84
N ILE A 259 20.87 -0.04 6.43
CA ILE A 259 19.92 0.70 7.26
C ILE A 259 18.85 -0.30 7.66
N LYS A 260 19.04 -0.90 8.83
CA LYS A 260 18.12 -1.85 9.44
C LYS A 260 17.46 -1.16 10.62
N SER A 261 16.28 -0.56 10.44
CA SER A 261 15.52 -0.09 11.61
C SER A 261 14.68 -1.24 12.17
N TYR A 262 15.23 -1.91 13.18
CA TYR A 262 14.52 -2.90 13.97
C TYR A 262 13.78 -2.22 15.13
N SER A 263 12.49 -2.48 15.25
CA SER A 263 11.80 -2.49 16.54
C SER A 263 10.96 -3.77 16.60
N PHE A 264 11.57 -4.86 17.06
CA PHE A 264 10.85 -6.09 17.39
C PHE A 264 10.01 -5.85 18.65
N GLY A 265 8.69 -5.80 18.49
CA GLY A 265 7.73 -5.73 19.60
C GLY A 265 7.59 -7.09 20.29
N GLY A 266 8.44 -7.33 21.28
CA GLY A 266 8.45 -8.54 22.11
C GLY A 266 9.64 -8.55 23.09
N CYS A 267 10.72 -7.84 22.74
CA CYS A 267 11.81 -7.52 23.64
C CYS A 267 11.87 -6.00 23.83
N THR A 268 12.12 -5.55 25.06
CA THR A 268 12.40 -4.15 25.42
C THR A 268 13.75 -3.69 24.85
N GLY A 269 13.85 -3.58 23.53
CA GLY A 269 15.03 -3.09 22.83
C GLY A 269 14.77 -1.70 22.25
N ASN A 270 15.54 -0.70 22.70
CA ASN A 270 15.57 0.61 22.07
C ASN A 270 16.15 0.47 20.66
N ALA A 271 15.52 1.10 19.66
CA ALA A 271 16.13 1.25 18.34
C ALA A 271 17.43 2.06 18.48
N SER A 272 18.52 1.61 17.89
CA SER A 272 19.75 2.41 17.80
C SER A 272 19.47 3.62 16.91
N SER A 273 19.62 4.83 17.45
CA SER A 273 19.64 6.06 16.67
C SER A 273 20.78 6.00 15.66
N GLU A 274 20.48 5.85 14.37
CA GLU A 274 21.49 6.01 13.32
C GLU A 274 21.79 7.51 13.17
N THR A 275 23.05 7.89 13.40
CA THR A 275 23.54 9.24 13.12
C THR A 275 24.14 9.24 11.72
N ILE A 276 23.50 9.92 10.76
CA ILE A 276 24.06 10.09 9.42
C ILE A 276 24.95 11.34 9.42
N SER A 277 26.26 11.16 9.45
CA SER A 277 27.24 12.24 9.32
C SER A 277 27.38 12.64 7.84
N ILE A 278 27.05 13.90 7.51
CA ILE A 278 27.23 14.46 6.16
C ILE A 278 28.47 15.37 6.16
N SER A 279 29.55 14.98 5.47
CA SER A 279 30.67 15.90 5.23
C SER A 279 30.39 16.72 3.97
N THR A 280 30.35 18.05 4.09
CA THR A 280 30.07 18.98 2.97
C THR A 280 31.29 19.31 2.11
N THR A 281 32.40 18.59 2.26
CA THR A 281 33.59 18.78 1.43
C THR A 281 33.30 18.39 -0.03
N GLY A 282 32.98 19.40 -0.86
CA GLY A 282 33.03 19.31 -2.32
C GLY A 282 31.71 19.12 -3.07
N SER A 283 30.54 19.29 -2.45
CA SER A 283 29.25 19.20 -3.19
C SER A 283 28.35 20.43 -2.99
N LEU A 284 28.02 21.09 -4.12
CA LEU A 284 27.11 22.22 -4.23
C LEU A 284 25.65 21.73 -4.08
N TYR A 285 25.15 21.69 -2.85
CA TYR A 285 23.73 21.47 -2.58
C TYR A 285 23.04 22.83 -2.33
N SER A 286 21.93 23.09 -3.04
CA SER A 286 21.15 24.32 -2.91
C SER A 286 20.19 24.35 -1.70
N SER A 287 19.82 23.21 -1.10
CA SER A 287 19.60 23.04 0.36
C SER A 287 19.20 21.60 0.72
N ILE A 288 19.75 21.07 1.82
CA ILE A 288 19.34 19.80 2.44
C ILE A 288 17.90 19.90 3.00
N ILE A 289 17.48 21.12 3.35
CA ILE A 289 16.16 21.45 3.90
C ILE A 289 15.02 21.10 2.93
N GLN A 290 15.18 21.38 1.63
CA GLN A 290 14.16 21.04 0.62
C GLN A 290 13.97 19.52 0.45
N ALA A 291 15.04 18.73 0.55
CA ALA A 291 14.97 17.27 0.46
C ALA A 291 14.31 16.65 1.70
N ILE A 292 14.56 17.21 2.89
CA ILE A 292 13.89 16.80 4.13
C ILE A 292 12.41 17.16 4.09
N ASN A 293 12.05 18.36 3.62
CA ASN A 293 10.64 18.77 3.48
C ASN A 293 9.88 17.85 2.51
N GLY A 294 10.53 17.32 1.47
CA GLY A 294 9.97 16.28 0.58
C GLY A 294 9.62 14.96 1.29
N LYS A 295 10.39 14.55 2.31
CA LYS A 295 10.14 13.36 3.15
C LYS A 295 9.08 13.58 4.25
N THR A 296 8.55 14.80 4.41
CA THR A 296 7.57 15.12 5.47
C THR A 296 6.11 15.06 5.05
N GLN A 297 5.76 14.38 3.95
CA GLN A 297 4.34 14.16 3.62
C GLN A 297 3.66 13.33 4.72
N GLY A 298 2.81 13.99 5.53
CA GLY A 298 2.09 13.37 6.64
C GLY A 298 2.67 13.61 8.05
N GLY A 299 3.67 14.48 8.21
CA GLY A 299 4.04 15.05 9.52
C GLY A 299 4.88 14.17 10.46
N GLN A 300 5.48 13.08 10.01
CA GLN A 300 6.43 12.30 10.81
C GLN A 300 7.69 11.97 10.00
N SER A 301 8.82 12.57 10.39
CA SER A 301 10.15 12.23 9.88
C SER A 301 10.74 11.08 10.72
N LEU A 302 11.15 9.99 10.08
CA LEU A 302 11.99 8.93 10.67
C LEU A 302 13.48 9.30 10.71
N LEU A 303 13.84 10.50 10.25
CA LEU A 303 15.22 10.99 10.15
C LEU A 303 15.46 12.10 11.17
N THR A 304 16.41 11.88 12.08
CA THR A 304 17.02 12.93 12.90
C THR A 304 18.38 13.25 12.28
N LEU A 305 18.57 14.47 11.77
CA LEU A 305 19.84 14.91 11.21
C LEU A 305 20.63 15.70 12.26
N GLN A 306 21.83 15.27 12.59
CA GLN A 306 22.75 16.03 13.43
C GLN A 306 23.80 16.68 12.52
N ILE A 307 23.79 18.01 12.44
CA ILE A 307 24.78 18.78 11.68
C ILE A 307 25.89 19.15 12.65
N GLY A 308 27.11 18.70 12.38
CA GLY A 308 28.34 19.08 13.06
C GLY A 308 29.27 19.82 12.12
#